data_AF-A0A662JI00-F1
#
_entry.id   AF-A0A662JI00-F1
#
_cell.length_a   1.000
_cell.length_b   1.000
_cell.length_c   1.000
_cell.angle_alpha   90.00
_cell.angle_beta   90.00
_cell.angle_gamma   90.00
#
_symmetry.space_group_name_H-M   'P 1'
#
loop_
_entity.id
_entity.type
_entity.pdbx_description
1 polymer ?
#
loop_
_entity_poly.entity_id
_entity_poly.type
_entity_poly.pdbx_seq_one_letter_code
_entity_poly.pdbx_strand_id
1 'polypeptide(L)'
;MKERIKIKKLIDEVFRHYASDIITKEEFEKYFTTKGLSKEEIEELWVNAMAENLIEVGIQPKFPDEAMKSRDYDIVFEKKKKLIRLL
;
A
#
# COMPACT_ATOMS: atom_id res chain seq x y z
N MET A 1 -7.09 -5.20 18.99
CA MET A 1 -6.52 -6.50 18.55
C MET A 1 -7.31 -7.16 17.41
N LYS A 2 -8.65 -7.27 17.46
CA LYS A 2 -9.46 -7.82 16.33
C LYS A 2 -9.37 -6.98 15.04
N GLU A 3 -9.28 -5.67 15.18
CA GLU A 3 -9.26 -4.71 14.08
C GLU A 3 -7.96 -4.75 13.27
N ARG A 4 -6.80 -4.72 13.94
CA ARG A 4 -5.49 -4.94 13.33
C ARG A 4 -5.43 -6.19 12.45
N ILE A 5 -6.02 -7.31 12.90
CA ILE A 5 -6.03 -8.56 12.13
C ILE A 5 -6.85 -8.40 10.84
N LYS A 6 -7.97 -7.68 10.88
CA LYS A 6 -8.79 -7.37 9.70
C LYS A 6 -8.02 -6.49 8.72
N ILE A 7 -7.42 -5.39 9.19
CA ILE A 7 -6.62 -4.48 8.36
C ILE A 7 -5.47 -5.26 7.72
N LYS A 8 -4.71 -6.02 8.50
CA LYS A 8 -3.62 -6.85 7.99
C LYS A 8 -4.10 -7.81 6.89
N LYS A 9 -5.27 -8.44 7.05
CA LYS A 9 -5.81 -9.35 6.04
C LYS A 9 -6.10 -8.62 4.73
N LEU A 10 -6.72 -7.43 4.79
CA LEU A 10 -7.02 -6.60 3.62
C LEU A 10 -5.74 -6.14 2.92
N ILE A 11 -4.77 -5.64 3.69
CA ILE A 11 -3.45 -5.26 3.18
C ILE A 11 -2.78 -6.46 2.52
N ASP A 12 -2.72 -7.61 3.19
CA ASP A 12 -2.15 -8.81 2.58
C ASP A 12 -2.86 -9.23 1.29
N GLU A 13 -4.17 -8.97 1.17
CA GLU A 13 -4.97 -9.31 0.00
C GLU A 13 -4.64 -8.45 -1.21
N VAL A 14 -4.58 -7.12 -1.05
CA VAL A 14 -4.29 -6.21 -2.17
C VAL A 14 -2.87 -6.42 -2.71
N PHE A 15 -1.86 -6.55 -1.84
CA PHE A 15 -0.49 -6.80 -2.29
C PHE A 15 -0.35 -8.18 -2.97
N ARG A 16 -1.11 -9.20 -2.52
CA ARG A 16 -1.18 -10.49 -3.23
C ARG A 16 -1.85 -10.38 -4.60
N HIS A 17 -2.90 -9.56 -4.73
CA HIS A 17 -3.60 -9.37 -6.00
C HIS A 17 -2.67 -8.84 -7.10
N TYR A 18 -1.79 -7.89 -6.75
CA TYR A 18 -0.80 -7.31 -7.66
C TYR A 18 0.53 -8.08 -7.72
N ALA A 19 0.70 -9.14 -6.92
CA ALA A 19 1.93 -9.92 -6.83
C ALA A 19 3.21 -9.06 -6.62
N SER A 20 3.08 -7.97 -5.87
CA SER A 20 4.14 -6.99 -5.63
C SER A 20 4.22 -6.63 -4.15
N ASP A 21 5.40 -6.19 -3.70
CA ASP A 21 5.58 -5.59 -2.38
C ASP A 21 5.38 -4.06 -2.40
N ILE A 22 5.26 -3.46 -3.59
CA ILE A 22 5.01 -2.03 -3.82
C ILE A 22 3.86 -1.90 -4.82
N ILE A 23 2.85 -1.09 -4.48
CA ILE A 23 1.72 -0.78 -5.36
C ILE A 23 1.45 0.72 -5.34
N THR A 24 0.91 1.28 -6.42
CA THR A 24 0.53 2.70 -6.44
C THR A 24 -0.72 2.94 -5.62
N LYS A 25 -0.94 4.21 -5.22
CA LYS A 25 -2.19 4.63 -4.59
C LYS A 25 -3.39 4.37 -5.50
N GLU A 26 -3.24 4.55 -6.81
CA GLU A 26 -4.29 4.27 -7.79
C GLU A 26 -4.66 2.77 -7.82
N GLU A 27 -3.67 1.88 -7.81
CA GLU A 27 -3.89 0.43 -7.72
C GLU A 27 -4.61 0.04 -6.44
N PHE A 28 -4.20 0.61 -5.31
CA PHE A 28 -4.84 0.39 -4.02
C PHE A 28 -6.30 0.85 -4.02
N GLU A 29 -6.56 2.08 -4.46
CA GLU A 29 -7.91 2.65 -4.54
C GLU A 29 -8.79 1.81 -5.48
N LYS A 30 -8.30 1.52 -6.69
CA LYS A 30 -9.01 0.70 -7.68
C LYS A 30 -9.40 -0.66 -7.11
N TYR A 31 -8.49 -1.34 -6.43
CA TYR A 31 -8.77 -2.64 -5.81
C TYR A 31 -9.93 -2.58 -4.83
N PHE A 32 -9.91 -1.63 -3.89
CA PHE A 32 -10.93 -1.56 -2.85
C PHE A 32 -12.25 -0.93 -3.33
N THR A 33 -12.22 -0.02 -4.30
CA THR A 33 -13.43 0.49 -4.95
C THR A 33 -14.17 -0.63 -5.68
N THR A 34 -13.47 -1.56 -6.36
CA THR A 34 -14.14 -2.72 -6.99
C THR A 34 -14.77 -3.69 -5.98
N LYS A 35 -14.36 -3.62 -4.71
CA LYS A 35 -14.96 -4.36 -3.59
C LYS A 35 -16.08 -3.60 -2.89
N GLY A 36 -16.43 -2.41 -3.38
CA GLY A 36 -17.53 -1.61 -2.87
C GLY A 36 -17.17 -0.67 -1.71
N LEU A 37 -15.88 -0.45 -1.42
CA LEU A 37 -15.48 0.53 -0.41
C LEU A 37 -15.59 1.95 -0.97
N SER A 38 -16.05 2.88 -0.13
CA SER A 38 -16.04 4.31 -0.40
C SER A 38 -14.62 4.88 -0.37
N LYS A 39 -14.44 6.08 -0.90
CA LYS A 39 -13.15 6.76 -0.87
C LYS A 39 -12.67 7.01 0.56
N GLU A 40 -13.58 7.41 1.44
CA GLU A 40 -13.32 7.66 2.86
C GLU A 40 -12.89 6.37 3.57
N GLU A 41 -13.57 5.25 3.31
CA GLU A 41 -13.20 3.94 3.89
C GLU A 41 -11.82 3.48 3.42
N ILE A 42 -11.48 3.74 2.15
CA ILE A 42 -10.15 3.44 1.60
C ILE A 42 -9.10 4.34 2.26
N GLU A 43 -9.42 5.62 2.47
CA GLU A 43 -8.53 6.57 3.13
C GLU A 43 -8.22 6.15 4.57
N GLU A 44 -9.26 5.84 5.34
CA GLU A 44 -9.11 5.29 6.69
C GLU A 44 -8.31 3.98 6.69
N LEU A 45 -8.52 3.11 5.69
CA LEU A 45 -7.82 1.83 5.60
C LEU A 45 -6.30 2.00 5.50
N TRP A 46 -5.80 2.85 4.60
CA TRP A 46 -4.35 3.02 4.43
C TRP A 46 -3.75 3.83 5.59
N VAL A 47 -4.47 4.82 6.15
CA VAL A 47 -4.02 5.56 7.35
C VAL A 47 -3.85 4.61 8.53
N ASN A 48 -4.85 3.76 8.78
CA ASN A 48 -4.78 2.78 9.87
C ASN A 48 -3.72 1.71 9.61
N ALA A 49 -3.53 1.29 8.36
CA ALA A 49 -2.46 0.36 8.01
C ALA A 49 -1.06 0.94 8.23
N MET A 50 -0.87 2.22 7.94
CA MET A 50 0.37 2.96 8.22
C MET A 50 0.61 3.08 9.72
N ALA A 51 -0.41 3.46 10.50
CA ALA A 51 -0.33 3.55 11.97
C ALA A 51 0.01 2.20 12.62
N GLU A 52 -0.47 1.09 12.05
CA GLU A 52 -0.20 -0.28 12.49
C GLU A 52 1.13 -0.87 11.96
N ASN A 53 1.93 -0.05 11.26
CA ASN A 53 3.21 -0.41 10.65
C ASN A 53 3.09 -1.63 9.70
N LEU A 54 1.97 -1.69 8.95
CA LEU A 54 1.72 -2.73 7.94
C LEU A 54 2.18 -2.28 6.55
N ILE A 55 2.18 -0.97 6.31
CA ILE A 55 2.66 -0.34 5.08
C ILE A 55 3.53 0.88 5.39
N GLU A 56 4.31 1.30 4.40
CA GLU A 56 4.99 2.59 4.33
C GLU A 56 4.48 3.36 3.11
N VAL A 57 4.41 4.69 3.21
CA VAL A 57 3.97 5.56 2.12
C VAL A 57 5.19 6.26 1.54
N GLY A 58 5.35 6.18 0.22
CA GLY A 58 6.45 6.82 -0.50
C GLY A 58 5.98 7.50 -1.78
N ILE A 59 6.96 8.03 -2.53
CA ILE A 59 6.75 8.54 -3.88
C ILE A 59 7.71 7.86 -4.85
N GLN A 60 7.23 7.53 -6.04
CA GLN A 60 8.03 6.94 -7.11
C GLN A 60 7.89 7.75 -8.41
N PRO A 61 8.98 8.02 -9.15
CA PRO A 61 8.88 8.67 -10.47
C PRO A 61 8.04 7.84 -11.44
N LYS A 62 7.11 8.48 -12.17
CA LYS A 62 6.30 7.82 -13.22
C LYS A 62 7.14 7.27 -14.37
N PHE A 63 8.13 8.06 -14.76
CA PHE A 63 9.07 7.74 -15.83
C PHE A 63 10.46 7.73 -15.19
N PRO A 64 11.00 6.56 -14.83
CA PRO A 64 12.36 6.48 -14.35
C PRO A 64 13.29 6.84 -15.50
N ASP A 65 13.71 8.11 -15.57
CA ASP A 65 14.85 8.50 -16.38
C ASP A 65 16.13 8.32 -15.55
N GLU A 66 17.23 7.96 -16.22
CA GLU A 66 18.53 7.74 -15.55
C GLU A 66 19.00 8.95 -14.73
N ALA A 67 18.46 10.13 -15.04
CA ALA A 67 18.78 11.39 -14.37
C ALA A 67 17.84 11.76 -13.20
N MET A 68 16.80 10.97 -12.91
CA MET A 68 15.73 11.27 -11.94
C MET A 68 15.19 12.70 -12.07
N LYS A 69 15.03 13.21 -13.30
CA LYS A 69 14.53 14.58 -13.56
C LYS A 69 13.02 14.64 -13.69
N SER A 70 12.33 13.50 -13.67
CA SER A 70 10.86 13.47 -13.68
C SER A 70 10.31 14.34 -12.55
N ARG A 71 9.38 15.23 -12.91
CA ARG A 71 8.56 15.98 -11.94
C ARG A 71 7.23 15.29 -11.67
N ASP A 72 6.95 14.21 -12.38
CA ASP A 72 5.76 13.40 -12.22
C ASP A 72 6.08 12.20 -11.34
N TYR A 73 5.35 12.12 -10.22
CA TYR A 73 5.49 11.09 -9.20
C TYR A 73 4.13 10.44 -8.91
N ASP A 74 4.15 9.15 -8.62
CA ASP A 74 3.04 8.44 -8.01
C ASP A 74 3.28 8.28 -6.51
N ILE A 75 2.19 8.37 -5.75
CA ILE A 75 2.18 7.89 -4.36
C ILE A 75 2.18 6.37 -4.42
N VAL A 76 3.07 5.75 -3.66
CA VAL A 76 3.18 4.30 -3.56
C VAL A 76 3.04 3.84 -2.12
N PHE A 77 2.53 2.62 -1.97
CA PHE A 77 2.47 1.90 -0.71
C PHE A 77 3.42 0.72 -0.78
N GLU A 78 4.36 0.65 0.15
CA GLU A 78 5.27 -0.49 0.33
C GLU A 78 4.81 -1.34 1.51
N LYS A 79 4.72 -2.65 1.31
CA LYS A 79 4.34 -3.60 2.35
C LYS A 79 5.49 -3.85 3.32
N LYS A 80 5.27 -3.61 4.62
CA LYS A 80 6.25 -3.96 5.65
C LYS A 80 6.35 -5.49 5.80
N LYS A 81 7.53 -6.04 5.55
CA LYS A 81 7.84 -7.45 5.79
C LYS A 81 8.10 -7.68 7.29
N LYS A 82 7.58 -8.79 7.83
CA LYS A 82 8.04 -9.25 9.15
C LYS A 82 9.50 -9.66 9.00
N LEU A 83 10.39 -8.99 9.73
CA LEU A 83 11.75 -9.46 9.91
C LEU A 83 11.70 -10.83 10.58
N ILE A 84 12.15 -11.87 9.88
CA ILE A 84 12.46 -13.14 10.52
C ILE A 84 13.82 -12.94 11.17
N ARG A 85 13.86 -12.90 12.51
CA ARG A 85 15.13 -13.01 13.22
C ARG A 85 15.58 -14.46 13.10
N LEU A 86 16.70 -14.68 12.42
CA LEU A 86 17.46 -15.91 12.56
C LEU A 86 18.09 -15.85 13.95
N LEU A 87 17.56 -16.66 14.88
CA LEU A 87 18.19 -16.94 16.17
C LEU A 87 19.33 -17.93 15.98
#